data_AF-A0A3E1EY60-F1
#
_entry.id   AF-A0A3E1EY60-F1
#
_cell.length_a   1.000
_cell.length_b   1.000
_cell.length_c   1.000
_cell.angle_alpha   90.00
_cell.angle_beta   90.00
_cell.angle_gamma   90.00
#
_symmetry.space_group_name_H-M   'P 1'
#
loop_
_entity.id
_entity.type
_entity.pdbx_description
1 polymer ?
#
loop_
_entity_poly.entity_id
_entity_poly.type
_entity_poly.pdbx_seq_one_letter_code
_entity_poly.pdbx_strand_id
1 'polypeptide(L)'
;MEDLEQPQSTELISSFNESDFAKEVFSQLTKEFGKVGILIEFNEDDLATFEAFKERLSEELDLIMRSSSNRVDQLFYLADIPESKVKTAIQDAENPVDELAKMLLVRAAEKVNFKRKYKLGLL
;
A
#
# COMPACT_ATOMS: atom_id res chain seq x y z
N MET A 1 -3.74 5.56 24.52
CA MET A 1 -2.59 5.98 23.71
C MET A 1 -3.19 6.60 22.46
N GLU A 2 -3.03 7.91 22.29
CA GLU A 2 -3.47 8.62 21.09
C GLU A 2 -2.51 8.20 19.97
N ASP A 3 -2.98 7.36 19.05
CA ASP A 3 -2.30 7.15 17.77
C ASP A 3 -2.40 8.47 17.00
N LEU A 4 -1.40 9.32 17.22
CA LEU A 4 -1.11 10.44 16.34
C LEU A 4 -0.64 9.84 15.02
N GLU A 5 -1.59 9.54 14.13
CA GLU A 5 -1.28 9.37 12.70
C GLU A 5 -0.38 10.55 12.32
N GLN A 6 0.82 10.25 11.83
CA GLN A 6 1.80 11.29 11.55
C GLN A 6 1.20 12.28 10.55
N PRO A 7 1.40 13.59 10.70
CA PRO A 7 0.78 14.59 9.81
C PRO A 7 1.07 14.33 8.31
N GLN A 8 2.18 13.64 7.99
CA GLN A 8 2.50 13.20 6.64
C GLN A 8 1.60 12.08 6.10
N SER A 9 1.10 11.16 6.94
CA SER A 9 0.18 10.11 6.50
C SER A 9 -1.20 10.67 6.20
N THR A 10 -1.68 11.65 6.97
CA THR A 10 -2.98 12.30 6.70
C THR A 10 -2.97 13.08 5.39
N GLU A 11 -1.89 13.82 5.09
CA GLU A 11 -1.72 14.49 3.78
C GLU A 11 -1.68 13.47 2.63
N LEU A 12 -0.92 12.39 2.77
CA LEU A 12 -0.84 11.33 1.76
C LEU A 12 -2.20 10.66 1.49
N ILE A 13 -2.95 10.34 2.55
CA ILE A 13 -4.30 9.77 2.45
C ILE A 13 -5.23 10.74 1.69
N SER A 14 -5.16 12.04 1.99
CA SER A 14 -6.00 13.04 1.31
C SER A 14 -5.71 13.16 -0.19
N SER A 15 -4.47 12.92 -0.62
CA SER A 15 -4.06 12.96 -2.04
C SER A 15 -4.70 11.85 -2.88
N PHE A 16 -5.24 10.78 -2.28
CA PHE A 16 -5.95 9.74 -3.05
C PHE A 16 -7.25 10.23 -3.69
N ASN A 17 -7.81 11.37 -3.25
CA ASN A 17 -8.94 12.01 -3.92
C ASN A 17 -8.54 12.62 -5.29
N GLU A 18 -7.24 12.73 -5.58
CA GLU A 18 -6.73 13.09 -6.90
C GLU A 18 -6.58 11.83 -7.76
N SER A 19 -7.39 11.70 -8.82
CA SER A 19 -7.39 10.52 -9.70
C SER A 19 -5.99 10.14 -10.22
N ASP A 20 -5.17 11.13 -10.57
CA ASP A 20 -3.81 10.89 -11.08
C ASP A 20 -2.88 10.32 -9.99
N PHE A 21 -3.03 10.75 -8.74
CA PHE A 21 -2.21 10.23 -7.64
C PHE A 21 -2.55 8.76 -7.38
N ALA A 22 -3.83 8.43 -7.26
CA ALA A 22 -4.28 7.05 -7.06
C ALA A 22 -3.81 6.13 -8.20
N LYS A 23 -3.91 6.58 -9.46
CA LYS A 23 -3.41 5.84 -10.64
C LYS A 23 -1.90 5.65 -10.62
N GLU A 24 -1.12 6.66 -10.20
CA GLU A 24 0.33 6.52 -10.03
C GLU A 24 0.69 5.53 -8.92
N VAL A 25 -0.04 5.54 -7.80
CA VAL A 25 0.12 4.59 -6.70
C VAL A 25 -0.21 3.17 -7.16
N PHE A 26 -1.31 2.98 -7.87
CA PHE A 26 -1.66 1.69 -8.46
C PHE A 26 -0.59 1.19 -9.44
N SER A 27 -0.03 2.07 -10.28
CA SER A 27 1.10 1.72 -11.16
C SER A 27 2.35 1.31 -10.37
N GLN A 28 2.62 1.96 -9.23
CA GLN A 28 3.73 1.59 -8.36
C GLN A 28 3.50 0.21 -7.74
N LEU A 29 2.31 -0.07 -7.20
CA LEU A 29 1.95 -1.37 -6.65
C LEU A 29 2.02 -2.47 -7.71
N THR A 30 1.44 -2.25 -8.90
CA THR A 30 1.48 -3.22 -10.01
C THR A 30 2.93 -3.66 -10.34
N LYS A 31 3.88 -2.71 -10.29
CA LYS A 31 5.32 -3.03 -10.49
C LYS A 31 5.92 -3.84 -9.35
N GLU A 32 5.51 -3.60 -8.11
CA GLU A 32 5.99 -4.32 -6.93
C GLU A 32 5.43 -5.75 -6.89
N PHE A 33 4.13 -5.92 -7.14
CA PHE A 33 3.48 -7.22 -7.28
C PHE A 33 4.06 -8.02 -8.46
N GLY A 34 4.33 -7.36 -9.60
CA GLY A 34 4.95 -8.00 -10.75
C GLY A 34 6.33 -8.60 -10.47
N LYS A 35 7.11 -8.01 -9.54
CA LYS A 35 8.43 -8.55 -9.14
C LYS A 35 8.33 -9.87 -8.37
N VAL A 36 7.19 -10.14 -7.72
CA VAL A 36 6.92 -11.41 -7.03
C VAL A 36 6.01 -12.35 -7.84
N GLY A 37 5.80 -12.03 -9.13
CA GLY A 37 5.01 -12.87 -10.04
C GLY A 37 3.51 -12.85 -9.73
N ILE A 38 2.98 -11.72 -9.26
CA ILE A 38 1.56 -11.50 -9.02
C ILE A 38 1.07 -10.37 -9.93
N LEU A 39 -0.08 -10.60 -10.56
CA LEU A 39 -0.80 -9.59 -11.33
C LEU A 39 -1.97 -9.10 -10.49
N ILE A 40 -2.14 -7.78 -10.39
CA ILE A 40 -3.30 -7.14 -9.76
C ILE A 40 -4.02 -6.28 -10.80
N GLU A 41 -5.35 -6.29 -10.77
CA GLU A 41 -6.20 -5.55 -11.71
C GLU A 41 -7.33 -4.88 -10.94
N PHE A 42 -7.26 -3.55 -10.82
CA PHE A 42 -8.25 -2.71 -10.13
C PHE A 42 -8.95 -1.81 -11.14
N ASN A 43 -10.26 -1.61 -10.95
CA ASN A 43 -11.08 -0.70 -11.76
C ASN A 43 -10.99 0.73 -11.22
N GLU A 44 -11.64 1.71 -11.86
CA GLU A 44 -11.58 3.11 -11.41
C GLU A 44 -12.28 3.34 -10.06
N ASP A 45 -13.35 2.61 -9.76
CA ASP A 45 -14.09 2.72 -8.49
C ASP A 45 -13.25 2.20 -7.32
N ASP A 46 -12.47 1.14 -7.54
CA ASP A 46 -11.50 0.62 -6.57
C ASP A 46 -10.43 1.66 -6.20
N LEU A 47 -10.13 2.61 -7.10
CA LEU A 47 -9.11 3.65 -6.90
C LEU A 47 -9.70 4.99 -6.42
N ALA A 48 -11.02 5.09 -6.25
CA ALA A 48 -11.72 6.35 -6.04
C ALA A 48 -11.37 7.04 -4.71
N THR A 49 -11.09 6.25 -3.67
CA THR A 49 -10.72 6.75 -2.34
C THR A 49 -9.65 5.86 -1.73
N PHE A 50 -8.96 6.37 -0.70
CA PHE A 50 -8.00 5.56 0.05
C PHE A 50 -8.64 4.31 0.65
N GLU A 51 -9.85 4.42 1.22
CA GLU A 51 -10.54 3.30 1.84
C GLU A 51 -10.98 2.24 0.81
N ALA A 52 -11.54 2.64 -0.33
CA ALA A 52 -11.90 1.70 -1.40
C ALA A 52 -10.67 0.95 -1.95
N PHE A 53 -9.56 1.67 -2.11
CA PHE A 53 -8.31 1.08 -2.60
C PHE A 53 -7.71 0.14 -1.56
N LYS A 54 -7.70 0.55 -0.29
CA LYS A 54 -7.27 -0.31 0.82
C LYS A 54 -8.13 -1.58 0.89
N GLU A 55 -9.45 -1.46 0.83
CA GLU A 55 -10.37 -2.59 0.86
C GLU A 55 -10.08 -3.59 -0.26
N ARG A 56 -9.97 -3.11 -1.51
CA ARG A 56 -9.65 -3.98 -2.65
C ARG A 56 -8.27 -4.61 -2.53
N LEU A 57 -7.28 -3.87 -2.04
CA LEU A 57 -5.94 -4.39 -1.79
C LEU A 57 -5.92 -5.44 -0.67
N SER A 58 -6.72 -5.25 0.37
CA SER A 58 -6.91 -6.23 1.45
C SER A 58 -7.46 -7.54 0.91
N GLU A 59 -8.49 -7.51 0.05
CA GLU A 59 -9.04 -8.71 -0.57
C GLU A 59 -7.97 -9.49 -1.36
N GLU A 60 -7.16 -8.79 -2.17
CA GLU A 60 -6.06 -9.43 -2.89
C GLU A 60 -5.01 -10.02 -1.96
N LEU A 61 -4.63 -9.30 -0.91
CA LEU A 61 -3.65 -9.79 0.06
C LEU A 61 -4.17 -11.02 0.82
N ASP A 62 -5.45 -11.09 1.19
CA ASP A 62 -6.03 -12.27 1.83
C ASP A 62 -5.92 -13.49 0.90
N LEU A 63 -6.26 -13.32 -0.39
CA LEU A 63 -6.13 -14.38 -1.39
C LEU A 63 -4.69 -14.86 -1.57
N ILE A 64 -3.73 -13.93 -1.60
CA ILE A 64 -2.30 -14.26 -1.74
C ILE A 64 -1.79 -14.95 -0.48
N MET A 65 -2.15 -14.48 0.72
CA MET A 65 -1.76 -15.10 1.99
C MET A 65 -2.23 -16.55 2.08
N ARG A 66 -3.47 -16.84 1.63
CA ARG A 66 -4.03 -18.20 1.64
C ARG A 66 -3.40 -19.12 0.59
N SER A 67 -3.04 -18.58 -0.57
CA SER A 67 -2.54 -19.38 -1.71
C SER A 67 -1.02 -19.52 -1.73
N SER A 68 -0.29 -18.51 -1.24
CA SER A 68 1.16 -18.38 -1.37
C SER A 68 1.75 -17.36 -0.39
N SER A 69 1.67 -17.66 0.90
CA SER A 69 2.17 -16.78 1.97
C SER A 69 3.62 -16.30 1.80
N ASN A 70 4.49 -17.14 1.23
CA ASN A 70 5.88 -16.78 0.95
C ASN A 70 6.04 -15.62 -0.06
N ARG A 71 5.05 -15.38 -0.93
CA ARG A 71 5.06 -14.23 -1.85
C ARG A 71 4.75 -12.93 -1.13
N VAL A 72 3.96 -13.00 -0.06
CA VAL A 72 3.62 -11.84 0.78
C VAL A 72 4.88 -11.33 1.47
N ASP A 73 5.66 -12.22 2.09
CA ASP A 73 6.94 -11.86 2.71
C ASP A 73 7.90 -11.19 1.71
N GLN A 74 8.00 -11.74 0.50
CA GLN A 74 8.83 -11.17 -0.58
C GLN A 74 8.32 -9.80 -1.03
N LEU A 75 7.00 -9.62 -1.13
CA LEU A 75 6.38 -8.36 -1.51
C LEU A 75 6.71 -7.26 -0.50
N PHE A 76 6.52 -7.54 0.80
CA PHE A 76 6.83 -6.58 1.85
C PHE A 76 8.33 -6.24 1.93
N TYR A 77 9.20 -7.23 1.71
CA TYR A 77 10.64 -7.00 1.59
C TYR A 77 10.97 -6.05 0.44
N LEU A 78 10.42 -6.29 -0.76
CA LEU A 78 10.63 -5.44 -1.94
C LEU A 78 9.97 -4.06 -1.85
N ALA A 79 8.93 -3.93 -1.02
CA ALA A 79 8.27 -2.67 -0.73
C ALA A 79 9.07 -1.80 0.26
N ASP A 80 10.19 -2.30 0.81
CA ASP A 80 10.97 -1.68 1.89
C ASP A 80 10.17 -1.57 3.20
N ILE A 81 9.34 -2.56 3.51
CA ILE A 81 8.61 -2.64 4.77
C ILE A 81 9.34 -3.62 5.71
N PRO A 82 9.76 -3.17 6.91
CA PRO A 82 10.49 -4.04 7.84
C PRO A 82 9.69 -5.27 8.24
N GLU A 83 10.32 -6.45 8.21
CA GLU A 83 9.71 -7.73 8.59
C GLU A 83 9.13 -7.69 10.01
N SER A 84 9.78 -6.98 10.94
CA SER A 84 9.27 -6.79 12.30
C SER A 84 7.90 -6.11 12.32
N LYS A 85 7.67 -5.10 11.46
CA LYS A 85 6.37 -4.43 11.36
C LYS A 85 5.31 -5.34 10.76
N VAL A 86 5.67 -6.14 9.75
CA VAL A 86 4.78 -7.13 9.13
C VAL A 86 4.35 -8.16 10.17
N LYS A 87 5.29 -8.68 10.97
CA LYS A 87 5.01 -9.62 12.06
C LYS A 87 4.09 -9.02 13.12
N THR A 88 4.33 -7.78 13.54
CA THR A 88 3.45 -7.06 14.47
C THR A 88 2.05 -6.91 13.90
N ALA A 89 1.90 -6.51 12.62
CA ALA A 89 0.59 -6.42 11.98
C ALA A 89 -0.13 -7.79 11.93
N ILE A 90 0.60 -8.87 11.70
CA ILE A 90 0.02 -10.23 11.68
C ILE A 90 -0.42 -10.72 13.08
N GLN A 91 0.34 -10.36 14.12
CA GLN A 91 0.13 -10.89 15.48
C GLN A 91 -0.83 -10.06 16.31
N ASP A 92 -0.77 -8.73 16.17
CA ASP A 92 -1.36 -7.81 17.14
C ASP A 92 -2.56 -7.03 16.58
N ALA A 93 -2.75 -6.98 15.25
CA ALA A 93 -3.85 -6.26 14.65
C ALA A 93 -5.17 -7.05 14.74
N GLU A 94 -6.28 -6.35 14.96
CA GLU A 94 -7.63 -6.94 14.92
C GLU A 94 -7.98 -7.47 13.52
N ASN A 95 -7.56 -6.75 12.48
CA ASN A 95 -7.64 -7.19 11.09
C ASN A 95 -6.24 -7.12 10.43
N PRO A 96 -5.45 -8.20 10.51
CA PRO A 96 -4.10 -8.24 9.96
C PRO A 96 -3.99 -7.88 8.48
N VAL A 97 -4.93 -8.37 7.66
CA VAL A 97 -4.88 -8.15 6.22
C VAL A 97 -5.12 -6.68 5.88
N ASP A 98 -6.07 -6.05 6.59
CA ASP A 98 -6.34 -4.62 6.42
C ASP A 98 -5.14 -3.74 6.81
N GLU A 99 -4.48 -4.07 7.92
CA GLU A 99 -3.28 -3.35 8.35
C GLU A 99 -2.13 -3.53 7.35
N LEU A 100 -1.92 -4.76 6.84
CA LEU A 100 -0.94 -5.04 5.81
C LEU A 100 -1.22 -4.27 4.50
N ALA A 101 -2.47 -4.20 4.08
CA ALA A 101 -2.90 -3.42 2.92
C ALA A 101 -2.64 -1.92 3.14
N LYS A 102 -3.01 -1.38 4.31
CA LYS A 102 -2.72 0.01 4.70
C LYS A 102 -1.23 0.30 4.61
N MET A 103 -0.38 -0.54 5.22
CA MET A 103 1.07 -0.38 5.22
C MET A 103 1.65 -0.36 3.80
N LEU A 104 1.22 -1.29 2.95
CA LEU A 104 1.69 -1.39 1.57
C LEU A 104 1.25 -0.20 0.73
N LEU A 105 -0.02 0.21 0.87
CA LEU A 105 -0.60 1.33 0.15
C LEU A 105 0.06 2.66 0.53
N VAL A 106 0.23 2.92 1.82
CA VAL A 106 0.95 4.11 2.33
C VAL A 106 2.39 4.11 1.82
N ARG A 107 3.07 2.98 1.86
CA ARG A 107 4.46 2.89 1.39
C ARG A 107 4.59 3.18 -0.10
N ALA A 108 3.66 2.70 -0.92
CA ALA A 108 3.61 3.04 -2.35
C ALA A 108 3.32 4.53 -2.57
N ALA A 109 2.39 5.11 -1.79
CA ALA A 109 2.06 6.54 -1.82
C ALA A 109 3.26 7.43 -1.48
N GLU A 110 4.04 7.07 -0.46
CA GLU A 110 5.29 7.76 -0.12
C GLU A 110 6.28 7.78 -1.29
N LYS A 111 6.47 6.63 -1.97
CA LYS A 111 7.37 6.53 -3.13
C LYS A 111 6.89 7.39 -4.29
N VAL A 112 5.58 7.45 -4.54
CA VAL A 112 4.99 8.32 -5.57
C VAL A 112 5.17 9.79 -5.21
N ASN A 113 4.83 10.17 -3.98
CA ASN A 113 4.98 11.55 -3.51
C ASN A 113 6.44 12.01 -3.60
N PHE A 114 7.40 11.18 -3.20
CA PHE A 114 8.82 11.46 -3.34
C PHE A 114 9.22 11.69 -4.81
N LYS A 115 8.76 10.82 -5.72
CA LYS A 115 9.01 10.99 -7.17
C LYS A 115 8.40 12.29 -7.72
N ARG A 116 7.20 12.66 -7.29
CA ARG A 116 6.55 13.93 -7.67
C ARG A 116 7.35 15.13 -7.18
N LYS A 117 7.72 15.16 -5.90
CA LYS A 117 8.55 16.23 -5.32
C LYS A 117 9.90 16.36 -6.02
N TYR A 118 10.55 15.24 -6.33
CA TYR A 118 11.83 15.22 -7.04
C TYR A 118 11.70 15.80 -8.46
N LYS A 119 10.66 15.42 -9.21
CA LYS A 119 10.38 15.97 -10.55
C LYS A 119 10.10 17.48 -10.53
N LEU A 120 9.53 17.99 -9.43
CA LEU A 120 9.23 19.41 -9.25
C LEU A 120 10.41 20.22 -8.68
N GLY A 121 11.55 19.58 -8.37
CA GLY A 121 12.71 20.25 -7.75
C GLY A 121 12.45 20.70 -6.31
N LEU A 122 11.53 20.04 -5.59
CA LEU A 122 11.16 20.33 -4.20
C LEU A 122 11.97 19.50 -3.19
N LEU A 123 13.02 18.81 -3.64
CA LEU A 123 13.93 17.96 -2.86
C LEU A 123 15.38 18.30 -3.18
#